data_AF-A0ABD1WKH9-F1
#
_entry.id   AF-A0ABD1WKH9-F1
#
_cell.length_a   1.000
_cell.length_b   1.000
_cell.length_c   1.000
_cell.angle_alpha   90.00
_cell.angle_beta   90.00
_cell.angle_gamma   90.00
#
_symmetry.space_group_name_H-M   'P 1'
#
loop_
_entity.id
_entity.type
_entity.pdbx_description
1 polymer ?
#
loop_
_entity_poly.entity_id
_entity_poly.type
_entity_poly.pdbx_seq_one_letter_code
_entity_poly.pdbx_strand_id
1 'polypeptide(L)'
;MSQRRSVSGRPSGTDGSDFSYRMVVDSRYQKVAEGKSRLSALIFTQALIQILEAAILFLFTPKGEPLDRFYVSSSVICYVSLLIGELGRKRSRSTLLKLYLFGSSIAAVISVAFLIKSEKLYELIKDLSKWQTSAIKIFKVAAVLLG
;
A
#
# COMPACT_ATOMS: atom_id res chain seq x y z
N MET A 1 -30.64 8.46 -57.37
CA MET A 1 -29.87 8.99 -56.22
C MET A 1 -30.47 8.43 -54.94
N SER A 2 -29.76 7.56 -54.23
CA SER A 2 -30.24 6.94 -53.00
C SER A 2 -29.84 7.79 -51.80
N GLN A 3 -30.81 8.45 -51.16
CA GLN A 3 -30.63 9.13 -49.88
C GLN A 3 -30.40 8.09 -48.78
N ARG A 4 -29.21 8.09 -48.19
CA ARG A 4 -28.92 7.30 -46.98
C ARG A 4 -29.68 7.92 -45.80
N ARG A 5 -30.44 7.08 -45.08
CA ARG A 5 -31.16 7.43 -43.86
C ARG A 5 -30.19 7.99 -42.81
N SER A 6 -30.53 9.14 -42.25
CA SER A 6 -29.87 9.73 -41.10
C SER A 6 -30.10 8.86 -39.86
N VAL A 7 -29.12 8.00 -39.55
CA VAL A 7 -29.08 7.28 -38.28
C VAL A 7 -28.87 8.30 -37.15
N SER A 8 -29.74 8.22 -36.15
CA SER A 8 -29.70 8.85 -34.83
C SER A 8 -28.62 9.93 -34.59
N GLY A 9 -29.06 11.19 -34.66
CA GLY A 9 -28.55 12.34 -33.88
C GLY A 9 -27.05 12.39 -33.60
N ARG A 10 -26.29 13.04 -34.50
CA ARG A 10 -24.97 13.58 -34.16
C ARG A 10 -25.16 14.63 -33.05
N PRO A 11 -24.48 14.55 -31.90
CA PRO A 11 -24.52 15.60 -30.89
C PRO A 11 -24.14 16.92 -31.56
N SER A 12 -25.03 17.90 -31.57
CA SER A 12 -24.77 19.21 -32.17
C SER A 12 -23.82 19.97 -31.26
N GLY A 13 -22.53 19.87 -31.56
CA GLY A 13 -21.47 20.57 -30.85
C GLY A 13 -20.14 20.32 -31.54
N THR A 14 -19.70 21.31 -32.32
CA THR A 14 -18.39 21.40 -32.98
C THR A 14 -18.13 20.33 -34.05
N ASP A 15 -17.27 20.64 -35.02
CA ASP A 15 -16.99 19.92 -36.28
C ASP A 15 -16.39 18.50 -36.14
N GLY A 16 -16.74 17.71 -35.12
CA GLY A 16 -16.25 16.35 -34.92
C GLY A 16 -14.76 16.23 -34.59
N SER A 17 -13.96 17.30 -34.74
CA SER A 17 -12.58 17.37 -34.24
C SER A 17 -12.56 17.22 -32.71
N ASP A 18 -13.52 17.85 -32.03
CA ASP A 18 -13.70 17.80 -30.58
C ASP A 18 -14.09 16.40 -30.08
N PHE A 19 -14.86 15.61 -30.86
CA PHE A 19 -15.19 14.23 -30.49
C PHE A 19 -13.94 13.33 -30.47
N SER A 20 -13.13 13.40 -31.53
CA SER A 20 -11.86 12.66 -31.61
C SER A 20 -10.88 13.10 -30.52
N TYR A 21 -10.84 14.40 -30.20
CA TYR A 21 -10.02 14.93 -29.11
C TYR A 21 -10.48 14.41 -27.74
N ARG A 22 -11.78 14.49 -27.43
CA ARG A 22 -12.35 13.98 -26.17
C ARG A 22 -12.13 12.49 -25.99
N MET A 23 -12.30 11.68 -27.04
CA MET A 23 -12.03 10.24 -27.01
C MET A 23 -10.59 9.90 -26.63
N VAL A 24 -9.60 10.64 -27.16
CA VAL A 24 -8.19 10.43 -26.83
C VAL A 24 -7.86 10.94 -25.43
N VAL A 25 -8.41 12.11 -25.06
CA VAL A 25 -8.15 12.77 -23.77
C VAL A 25 -8.78 12.00 -22.61
N ASP A 26 -10.04 11.57 -22.73
CA ASP A 26 -10.75 10.79 -21.73
C ASP A 26 -10.04 9.46 -21.46
N SER A 27 -9.56 8.78 -22.52
CA SER A 27 -8.80 7.54 -22.37
C SER A 27 -7.50 7.73 -21.57
N ARG A 28 -6.84 8.89 -21.69
CA ARG A 28 -5.62 9.21 -20.93
C ARG A 28 -5.95 9.53 -19.47
N TYR A 29 -7.00 10.31 -19.22
CA TYR A 29 -7.44 10.59 -17.85
C TYR A 29 -7.90 9.33 -17.13
N GLN A 30 -8.62 8.43 -17.81
CA GLN A 30 -9.01 7.14 -17.27
C GLN A 30 -7.81 6.30 -16.87
N LYS A 31 -6.80 6.16 -17.75
CA LYS A 31 -5.55 5.44 -17.44
C LYS A 31 -4.83 6.00 -16.21
N VAL A 32 -4.78 7.32 -16.07
CA VAL A 32 -4.17 7.98 -14.89
C VAL A 32 -4.98 7.70 -13.62
N ALA A 33 -6.30 7.75 -13.70
CA ALA A 33 -7.19 7.47 -12.58
C ALA A 33 -7.05 6.00 -12.10
N GLU A 34 -7.06 5.05 -13.04
CA GLU A 34 -6.84 3.63 -12.76
C GLU A 34 -5.46 3.39 -12.12
N GLY A 35 -4.41 4.00 -12.69
CA GLY A 35 -3.06 3.91 -12.14
C GLY A 35 -2.96 4.47 -10.71
N LYS A 36 -3.60 5.60 -10.43
CA LYS A 36 -3.66 6.19 -9.09
C LYS A 36 -4.44 5.34 -8.09
N SER A 37 -5.52 4.70 -8.53
CA SER A 37 -6.32 3.80 -7.69
C SER A 37 -5.49 2.59 -7.27
N ARG A 38 -4.85 1.92 -8.24
CA ARG A 38 -3.94 0.79 -7.98
C ARG A 38 -2.79 1.18 -7.06
N LEU A 39 -2.16 2.33 -7.33
CA LEU A 39 -1.08 2.83 -6.48
C LEU A 39 -1.56 3.16 -5.06
N SER A 40 -2.77 3.69 -4.90
CA SER A 40 -3.38 3.92 -3.59
C SER A 40 -3.52 2.62 -2.81
N ALA A 41 -3.98 1.56 -3.46
CA ALA A 41 -4.13 0.26 -2.84
C ALA A 41 -2.77 -0.30 -2.38
N LEU A 42 -1.72 -0.17 -3.21
CA LEU A 42 -0.36 -0.61 -2.87
C LEU A 42 0.25 0.16 -1.69
N ILE A 43 0.10 1.48 -1.66
CA ILE A 43 0.58 2.31 -0.55
C ILE A 43 -0.17 1.94 0.73
N PHE A 44 -1.48 1.71 0.63
CA PHE A 44 -2.31 1.31 1.76
C PHE A 44 -1.92 -0.07 2.31
N THR A 45 -1.72 -1.07 1.46
CA THR A 45 -1.26 -2.40 1.90
C THR A 45 0.12 -2.34 2.53
N GLN A 46 1.05 -1.56 1.96
CA GLN A 46 2.37 -1.38 2.56
C GLN A 46 2.28 -0.68 3.93
N ALA A 47 1.40 0.30 4.10
CA ALA A 47 1.17 0.93 5.39
C ALA A 47 0.60 -0.04 6.44
N LEU A 48 -0.34 -0.92 6.05
CA LEU A 48 -0.85 -1.96 6.95
C LEU A 48 0.24 -2.93 7.39
N ILE A 49 1.10 -3.36 6.46
CA ILE A 49 2.24 -4.23 6.77
C ILE A 49 3.16 -3.54 7.78
N GLN A 50 3.49 -2.26 7.57
CA GLN A 50 4.34 -1.50 8.49
C GLN A 50 3.74 -1.38 9.90
N ILE A 51 2.42 -1.18 10.00
CA ILE A 51 1.71 -1.11 11.28
C ILE A 51 1.74 -2.46 11.99
N LEU A 52 1.50 -3.55 11.26
CA LEU A 52 1.56 -4.91 11.81
C LEU A 52 2.96 -5.23 12.32
N GLU A 53 3.98 -4.90 11.54
CA GLU A 53 5.38 -5.04 11.93
C GLU A 53 5.70 -4.26 13.21
N ALA A 54 5.30 -2.98 13.27
CA ALA A 54 5.45 -2.14 14.45
C ALA A 54 4.73 -2.72 15.69
N ALA A 55 3.51 -3.22 15.52
CA ALA A 55 2.72 -3.81 16.60
C ALA A 55 3.36 -5.10 17.15
N ILE A 56 3.85 -5.98 16.27
CA ILE A 56 4.55 -7.20 16.66
C ILE A 56 5.79 -6.84 17.48
N LEU A 57 6.63 -5.93 17.00
CA LEU A 57 7.81 -5.50 17.76
C LEU A 57 7.43 -4.94 19.12
N PHE A 58 6.42 -4.07 19.18
CA PHE A 58 6.00 -3.45 20.43
C PHE A 58 5.50 -4.49 21.45
N LEU A 59 4.78 -5.52 21.00
CA LEU A 59 4.27 -6.59 21.86
C LEU A 59 5.36 -7.57 22.32
N PHE A 60 6.32 -7.89 21.45
CA PHE A 60 7.35 -8.90 21.72
C PHE A 60 8.69 -8.34 22.21
N THR A 61 8.85 -7.02 22.31
CA THR A 61 10.06 -6.42 22.89
C THR A 61 9.99 -6.53 24.42
N PRO A 62 10.80 -7.38 25.07
CA PRO A 62 10.84 -7.43 26.52
C PRO A 62 11.37 -6.10 27.07
N LYS A 63 10.81 -5.64 28.20
CA LYS A 63 11.26 -4.41 28.86
C LYS A 63 12.75 -4.51 29.19
N GLY A 64 13.58 -3.76 28.46
CA GLY A 64 15.02 -3.64 28.69
C GLY A 64 15.92 -4.17 27.57
N GLU A 65 15.39 -4.85 26.55
CA GLU A 65 16.21 -5.17 25.37
C GLU A 65 16.36 -3.96 24.43
N PRO A 66 17.59 -3.65 23.97
CA PRO A 66 17.79 -2.62 22.97
C PRO A 66 17.27 -3.10 21.60
N LEU A 67 16.40 -2.31 20.98
CA LEU A 67 16.00 -2.51 19.58
C LEU A 67 17.20 -2.30 18.66
N ASP A 68 17.33 -3.13 17.62
CA ASP A 68 18.39 -2.96 16.65
C ASP A 68 18.21 -1.63 15.89
N ARG A 69 19.22 -0.76 16.01
CA ARG A 69 19.28 0.55 15.37
C ARG A 69 19.08 0.47 13.86
N PHE A 70 19.61 -0.56 13.19
CA PHE A 70 19.47 -0.72 11.75
C PHE A 70 18.02 -0.93 11.36
N TYR A 71 17.34 -1.79 12.09
CA TYR A 71 15.95 -2.12 11.84
C TYR A 71 15.01 -0.94 12.15
N VAL A 72 15.23 -0.23 13.26
CA VAL A 72 14.52 1.01 13.58
C VAL A 72 14.74 2.05 12.48
N SER A 73 15.98 2.24 12.02
CA SER A 73 16.28 3.20 10.96
C SER A 73 15.61 2.83 9.64
N SER A 74 15.58 1.55 9.29
CA SER A 74 14.87 1.03 8.11
C SER A 74 13.36 1.32 8.19
N SER A 75 12.75 1.04 9.35
CA SER A 75 11.33 1.30 9.61
C SER A 75 10.97 2.78 9.45
N VAL A 76 11.82 3.67 9.98
CA VAL A 76 11.64 5.14 9.81
C VAL A 76 11.76 5.55 8.35
N ILE A 77 12.75 5.05 7.61
CA ILE A 77 12.91 5.33 6.18
C ILE A 77 11.69 4.83 5.39
N CYS A 78 11.18 3.65 5.70
CA CYS A 78 9.97 3.09 5.08
C CYS A 78 8.76 4.00 5.33
N TYR A 79 8.55 4.43 6.58
CA TYR A 79 7.46 5.32 6.96
C TYR A 79 7.52 6.67 6.24
N VAL A 80 8.69 7.33 6.23
CA VAL A 80 8.88 8.60 5.51
C VAL A 80 8.64 8.42 4.01
N SER A 81 9.11 7.31 3.44
CA SER A 81 8.88 6.99 2.02
C SER A 81 7.40 6.86 1.71
N LEU A 82 6.61 6.20 2.58
CA LEU A 82 5.15 6.08 2.42
C LEU A 82 4.44 7.44 2.40
N LEU A 83 4.83 8.36 3.29
CA LEU A 83 4.29 9.73 3.30
C LEU A 83 4.59 10.46 1.99
N ILE A 84 5.82 10.33 1.48
CA ILE A 84 6.24 10.89 0.19
C ILE A 84 5.43 10.26 -0.96
N GLY A 85 5.18 8.95 -0.92
CA GLY A 85 4.42 8.22 -1.93
C GLY A 85 2.97 8.68 -1.99
N GLU A 86 2.32 8.81 -0.83
CA GLU A 86 0.94 9.29 -0.74
C GLU A 86 0.81 10.74 -1.22
N LEU A 87 1.78 11.60 -0.85
CA LEU A 87 1.85 12.97 -1.33
C LEU A 87 2.07 13.03 -2.85
N GLY A 88 2.96 12.19 -3.38
CA GLY A 88 3.26 12.06 -4.81
C GLY A 88 2.05 11.61 -5.62
N ARG A 89 1.29 10.65 -5.09
CA ARG A 89 0.05 10.14 -5.70
C ARG A 89 -1.02 11.23 -5.76
N LYS A 90 -1.28 11.92 -4.64
CA LYS A 90 -2.27 13.01 -4.56
C LYS A 90 -1.94 14.17 -5.49
N ARG A 91 -0.67 14.58 -5.53
CA ARG A 91 -0.20 15.71 -6.36
C ARG A 91 0.18 15.33 -7.80
N SER A 92 0.07 14.05 -8.18
CA SER A 92 0.50 13.52 -9.49
C SER A 92 1.95 13.87 -9.85
N ARG A 93 2.84 13.93 -8.85
CA ARG A 93 4.25 14.34 -9.02
C ARG A 93 5.13 13.11 -9.17
N SER A 94 5.60 12.86 -10.39
CA SER A 94 6.46 11.70 -10.71
C SER A 94 7.75 11.66 -9.89
N THR A 95 8.36 12.81 -9.59
CA THR A 95 9.59 12.89 -8.77
C THR A 95 9.37 12.33 -7.36
N LEU A 96 8.25 12.67 -6.71
CA LEU A 96 7.93 12.14 -5.38
C LEU A 96 7.67 10.63 -5.43
N LEU A 97 7.01 10.15 -6.48
CA LEU A 97 6.79 8.71 -6.66
C LEU A 97 8.11 7.94 -6.87
N LYS A 98 9.08 8.53 -7.58
CA LYS A 98 10.43 7.94 -7.73
C LYS A 98 11.17 7.88 -6.39
N LEU A 99 11.07 8.94 -5.58
CA LEU A 99 11.68 8.98 -4.24
C LEU A 99 11.04 7.94 -3.31
N TYR A 100 9.71 7.82 -3.35
CA TYR A 100 8.99 6.76 -2.64
C TYR A 100 9.48 5.37 -3.06
N LEU A 101 9.57 5.10 -4.36
CA LEU A 101 10.03 3.81 -4.85
C LEU A 101 11.45 3.52 -4.37
N PHE A 102 12.38 4.47 -4.52
CA PHE A 102 13.76 4.30 -4.11
C PHE A 102 13.91 4.07 -2.60
N GLY A 103 13.29 4.94 -1.79
CA GLY A 103 13.38 4.85 -0.33
C GLY A 103 12.70 3.59 0.23
N SER A 104 11.51 3.24 -0.30
CA SER A 104 10.81 2.02 0.13
C SER A 104 11.56 0.75 -0.28
N SER A 105 12.18 0.71 -1.46
CA SER A 105 13.00 -0.44 -1.88
C SER A 105 14.24 -0.62 -1.00
N ILE A 106 14.96 0.47 -0.68
CA ILE A 106 16.14 0.39 0.19
C ILE A 106 15.75 -0.08 1.60
N ALA A 107 14.69 0.49 2.16
CA ALA A 107 14.19 0.07 3.46
C ALA A 107 13.78 -1.42 3.45
N ALA A 108 13.07 -1.86 2.41
CA ALA A 108 12.68 -3.26 2.28
C ALA A 108 13.91 -4.20 2.25
N VAL A 109 14.95 -3.85 1.49
CA VAL A 109 16.20 -4.65 1.43
C VAL A 109 16.88 -4.71 2.79
N ILE A 110 17.00 -3.58 3.49
CA ILE A 110 17.62 -3.54 4.83
C ILE A 110 16.80 -4.38 5.83
N SER A 111 15.48 -4.24 5.82
CA SER A 111 14.60 -5.02 6.70
C SER A 111 14.70 -6.52 6.40
N VAL A 112 14.66 -6.93 5.13
CA VAL A 112 14.81 -8.35 4.76
C VAL A 112 16.18 -8.90 5.13
N ALA A 113 17.25 -8.14 4.91
CA ALA A 113 18.60 -8.54 5.30
C ALA A 113 18.72 -8.73 6.83
N PHE A 114 18.08 -7.83 7.60
CA PHE A 114 18.00 -7.98 9.05
C PHE A 114 17.22 -9.23 9.47
N LEU A 115 16.07 -9.47 8.85
CA LEU A 115 15.25 -10.66 9.08
C LEU A 115 16.05 -11.95 8.85
N ILE A 116 16.76 -12.05 7.72
CA ILE A 116 17.60 -13.23 7.38
C ILE A 116 18.72 -13.45 8.41
N LYS A 117 19.31 -12.36 8.91
CA LYS A 117 20.40 -12.44 9.89
C LYS A 117 19.91 -12.76 11.31
N SER A 118 18.65 -12.47 11.61
CA SER A 118 18.11 -12.64 12.96
C SER A 118 17.62 -14.07 13.22
N GLU A 119 18.26 -14.80 14.14
CA GLU A 119 17.69 -16.05 14.70
C GLU A 119 16.35 -15.80 15.42
N LYS A 120 16.11 -14.54 15.81
CA LYS A 120 14.89 -14.04 16.45
C LYS A 120 13.62 -14.24 15.62
N LEU A 121 13.71 -14.44 14.30
CA LEU A 121 12.52 -14.70 13.47
C LEU A 121 11.78 -15.97 13.90
N TYR A 122 12.52 -17.04 14.18
CA TYR A 122 11.92 -18.30 14.63
C TYR A 122 11.28 -18.15 16.01
N GLU A 123 11.94 -17.45 16.92
CA GLU A 123 11.42 -17.16 18.26
C GLU A 123 10.15 -16.29 18.20
N LEU A 124 10.17 -15.23 17.37
CA LEU A 124 9.01 -14.35 17.16
C LEU A 124 7.82 -15.12 16.56
N ILE A 125 8.05 -15.99 15.56
CA ILE A 125 6.98 -16.81 14.96
C ILE A 125 6.42 -17.79 16.00
N LYS A 126 7.30 -18.42 16.80
CA LYS A 126 6.90 -19.35 17.85
C LYS A 126 6.09 -18.66 18.94
N ASP A 127 6.52 -17.48 19.38
CA ASP A 127 5.82 -16.72 20.42
C ASP A 127 4.54 -16.07 19.91
N LEU A 128 4.49 -15.65 18.64
CA LEU A 128 3.26 -15.22 17.98
C LEU A 128 2.24 -16.36 17.90
N SER A 129 2.67 -17.57 17.57
CA SER A 129 1.81 -18.77 17.55
C SER A 129 1.29 -19.14 18.94
N LYS A 130 2.14 -19.05 19.98
CA LYS A 130 1.71 -19.24 21.38
C LYS A 130 0.69 -18.18 21.81
N TRP A 131 0.95 -16.91 21.49
CA TRP A 131 0.03 -15.82 21.81
C TRP A 131 -1.30 -15.99 21.09
N GLN A 132 -1.29 -16.31 19.80
CA GLN A 132 -2.49 -16.53 19.00
C GLN A 132 -3.32 -17.70 19.54
N THR A 133 -2.69 -18.82 19.87
CA THR A 133 -3.38 -19.96 20.47
C THR A 133 -3.97 -19.64 21.84
N SER A 134 -3.29 -18.81 22.65
CA SER A 134 -3.83 -18.31 23.91
C SER A 134 -5.03 -17.37 23.70
N ALA A 135 -4.92 -16.42 22.78
CA ALA A 135 -5.99 -15.48 22.45
C ALA A 135 -7.25 -16.20 21.94
N ILE A 136 -7.09 -17.22 21.09
CA ILE A 136 -8.20 -18.05 20.61
C ILE A 136 -8.85 -18.82 21.76
N LYS A 137 -8.06 -19.37 22.71
CA LYS A 137 -8.61 -20.04 23.89
C LYS A 137 -9.42 -19.08 24.76
N ILE A 138 -8.91 -17.89 25.03
CA ILE A 138 -9.60 -16.86 25.82
C ILE A 138 -10.89 -16.43 25.09
N PHE A 139 -10.83 -16.21 23.78
CA PHE A 139 -12.00 -15.85 22.99
C PHE A 139 -13.05 -16.95 22.99
N LYS A 140 -12.65 -18.23 22.91
CA LYS A 140 -13.56 -19.38 23.01
C LYS A 140 -14.21 -19.47 24.39
N VAL A 141 -13.46 -19.22 25.46
CA VAL A 141 -14.00 -19.18 26.84
C VAL A 141 -14.95 -17.99 27.01
N ALA A 142 -14.60 -16.81 26.49
CA ALA A 142 -15.45 -15.62 26.53
C ALA A 142 -16.75 -15.82 25.72
N ALA A 143 -16.68 -16.46 24.54
CA ALA A 143 -17.86 -16.80 23.75
C ALA A 143 -18.79 -17.77 24.49
N VAL A 144 -18.25 -18.81 25.13
CA VAL A 144 -19.03 -19.75 25.95
C VAL A 144 -19.66 -19.08 27.17
N LEU A 145 -19.00 -18.08 27.76
CA LEU A 145 -19.52 -17.30 28.88
C LEU A 145 -20.58 -16.26 28.47
N LEU A 146 -20.55 -15.78 27.22
CA LEU A 146 -21.44 -14.74 26.71
C LEU A 146 -22.68 -15.30 25.98
N GLY A 147 -22.70 -16.60 25.62
CA GLY A 147 -23.84 -17.29 25.01
C GLY A 147 -23.74 -17.42 23.50
#